data_AF-A0A972E6M3-F1
#
_entry.id   AF-A0A972E6M3-F1
#
_cell.length_a   1.000
_cell.length_b   1.000
_cell.length_c   1.000
_cell.angle_alpha   90.00
_cell.angle_beta   90.00
_cell.angle_gamma   90.00
#
_symmetry.space_group_name_H-M   'P 1'
#
loop_
_entity.id
_entity.type
_entity.pdbx_description
1 polymer ?
#
loop_
_entity_poly.entity_id
_entity_poly.type
_entity_poly.pdbx_seq_one_letter_code
_entity_poly.pdbx_strand_id
1 'polypeptide(L)'
;MIKRDSDPEHEATNETGKSEMTVYIGSEYGRLKEVIVGEASGFNPSLQAAWLREALTVLPEAEQKMTIQNAGKSWDACIVDSERGLTEADLIRAENDELVNILESLGVKVYRPAVLSEEDVKTRFGSEALINGYSQDFPRDNLIIIGNHVIEANLRTPLRRVDIEGFRTLLLEKCNAPTVKWVAMPHMPLLGD
;
A
#
# COMPACT_ATOMS: atom_id res chain seq x y z
N MET A 1 -34.60 7.38 -28.48
CA MET A 1 -33.20 7.25 -28.90
C MET A 1 -32.44 8.41 -28.27
N ILE A 2 -31.91 8.20 -27.08
CA ILE A 2 -31.19 9.23 -26.31
C ILE A 2 -29.77 9.26 -26.88
N LYS A 3 -29.35 10.39 -27.44
CA LYS A 3 -27.96 10.62 -27.82
C LYS A 3 -27.13 10.56 -26.54
N ARG A 4 -26.21 9.60 -26.45
CA ARG A 4 -25.13 9.67 -25.46
C ARG A 4 -24.17 10.73 -25.97
N ASP A 5 -24.01 11.79 -25.21
CA ASP A 5 -22.89 12.71 -25.40
C ASP A 5 -21.62 11.87 -25.24
N SER A 6 -20.77 11.90 -26.26
CA SER A 6 -19.45 11.31 -26.24
C SER A 6 -18.65 11.94 -25.11
N ASP A 7 -18.03 11.11 -24.26
CA ASP A 7 -17.00 11.55 -23.31
C ASP A 7 -16.00 12.46 -24.04
N PRO A 8 -15.57 13.58 -23.44
CA PRO A 8 -14.59 14.43 -24.08
C PRO A 8 -13.28 13.65 -24.22
N GLU A 9 -12.90 13.38 -25.47
CA GLU A 9 -11.56 12.93 -25.83
C GLU A 9 -10.57 14.00 -25.36
N HIS A 10 -9.96 13.79 -24.20
CA HIS A 10 -8.78 14.54 -23.80
C HIS A 10 -7.56 13.94 -24.50
N GLU A 11 -7.48 14.17 -25.81
CA GLU A 11 -6.18 14.24 -26.49
C GLU A 11 -5.50 15.54 -26.06
N ALA A 12 -4.58 15.43 -25.11
CA ALA A 12 -3.69 16.52 -24.76
C ALA A 12 -2.51 16.55 -25.74
N THR A 13 -2.73 17.12 -26.92
CA THR A 13 -1.65 17.59 -27.79
C THR A 13 -1.77 19.09 -27.94
N ASN A 14 -0.90 19.83 -27.27
CA ASN A 14 -0.64 21.23 -27.60
C ASN A 14 0.67 21.33 -28.36
N GLU A 15 0.65 22.06 -29.48
CA GLU A 15 1.74 22.34 -30.42
C GLU A 15 2.88 23.21 -29.84
N THR A 16 3.05 23.21 -28.51
CA THR A 16 4.12 23.92 -27.79
C THR A 16 4.73 23.05 -26.70
N GLY A 17 5.25 21.87 -27.03
CA GLY A 17 6.35 21.19 -26.30
C GLY A 17 6.37 21.13 -24.76
N LYS A 18 5.24 21.21 -24.06
CA LYS A 18 5.16 21.03 -22.59
C LYS A 18 3.97 20.14 -22.24
N SER A 19 4.26 18.86 -22.01
CA SER A 19 3.37 17.96 -21.29
C SER A 19 3.47 18.26 -19.80
N GLU A 20 2.55 19.07 -19.25
CA GLU A 20 2.48 19.36 -17.82
C GLU A 20 1.11 18.97 -17.23
N MET A 21 0.80 17.67 -17.20
CA MET A 21 -0.13 17.13 -16.19
C MET A 21 0.47 15.91 -15.51
N THR A 22 0.48 15.94 -14.18
CA THR A 22 0.95 14.85 -13.33
C THR A 22 -0.02 14.70 -12.16
N VAL A 23 -0.35 13.42 -11.95
CA VAL A 23 -1.45 12.77 -11.22
C VAL A 23 -2.85 13.27 -11.57
N TYR A 24 -3.71 12.40 -12.12
CA TYR A 24 -5.15 12.63 -12.28
C TYR A 24 -5.88 11.28 -12.26
N ILE A 25 -6.85 11.10 -11.36
CA ILE A 25 -7.74 9.92 -11.29
C ILE A 25 -9.18 10.42 -11.34
N GLY A 26 -9.86 10.22 -12.47
CA GLY A 26 -11.20 10.78 -12.74
C GLY A 26 -12.37 9.86 -12.40
N SER A 27 -12.12 8.61 -11.99
CA SER A 27 -13.12 7.60 -11.63
C SER A 27 -12.39 6.31 -11.24
N GLU A 28 -12.95 5.50 -10.35
CA GLU A 28 -12.47 4.14 -10.06
C GLU A 28 -12.70 3.16 -11.24
N TYR A 29 -13.46 3.59 -12.27
CA TYR A 29 -13.81 2.80 -13.46
C TYR A 29 -13.22 3.37 -14.75
N GLY A 30 -12.39 4.42 -14.66
CA GLY A 30 -11.69 4.97 -15.82
C GLY A 30 -10.68 3.98 -16.40
N ARG A 31 -10.18 4.26 -17.60
CA ARG A 31 -9.11 3.46 -18.21
C ARG A 31 -7.84 3.59 -17.36
N LEU A 32 -7.45 2.50 -16.71
CA LEU A 32 -6.23 2.41 -15.90
C LEU A 32 -4.98 2.56 -16.80
N LYS A 33 -4.05 3.42 -16.39
CA LYS A 33 -2.77 3.66 -17.10
C LYS A 33 -1.56 3.35 -16.22
N GLU A 34 -1.64 3.73 -14.95
CA GLU A 34 -0.58 3.56 -13.95
C GLU A 34 -1.23 3.04 -12.66
N VAL A 35 -0.58 2.09 -12.00
CA VAL A 35 -1.07 1.52 -10.73
C VAL A 35 0.09 1.18 -9.81
N ILE A 36 -0.14 1.28 -8.50
CA ILE A 36 0.79 0.77 -7.50
C ILE A 36 0.26 -0.59 -7.02
N VAL A 37 1.08 -1.62 -7.11
CA VAL A 37 0.80 -2.94 -6.52
C VAL A 37 1.67 -3.10 -5.28
N GLY A 38 1.11 -3.65 -4.21
CA GLY A 38 1.79 -3.81 -2.94
C GLY A 38 2.94 -4.83 -3.00
N GLU A 39 3.73 -4.87 -1.92
CA GLU A 39 4.80 -5.84 -1.72
C GLU A 39 4.36 -7.00 -0.82
N ALA A 40 4.93 -8.17 -1.09
CA ALA A 40 4.85 -9.34 -0.22
C ALA A 40 5.85 -9.21 0.95
N SER A 41 5.75 -8.11 1.69
CA SER A 41 6.61 -7.78 2.82
C SER A 41 5.77 -7.23 3.95
N GLY A 42 5.92 -7.83 5.13
CA GLY A 42 5.21 -7.43 6.31
C GLY A 42 5.73 -8.12 7.55
N PHE A 43 5.42 -7.50 8.68
CA PHE A 43 5.72 -7.98 10.01
C PHE A 43 4.46 -7.90 10.84
N ASN A 44 3.98 -9.07 11.29
CA ASN A 44 2.75 -9.16 12.07
C ASN A 44 2.92 -8.47 13.43
N PRO A 45 1.90 -7.75 13.91
CA PRO A 45 1.94 -7.13 15.22
C PRO A 45 2.20 -8.14 16.33
N SER A 46 2.89 -7.70 17.38
CA SER A 46 3.08 -8.46 18.61
C SER A 46 1.81 -8.46 19.46
N LEU A 47 1.63 -9.48 20.31
CA LEU A 47 0.57 -9.51 21.34
C LEU A 47 0.69 -8.35 22.36
N GLN A 48 1.83 -7.67 22.39
CA GLN A 48 2.03 -6.44 23.17
C GLN A 48 1.31 -5.22 22.59
N ALA A 49 0.93 -5.24 21.30
CA ALA A 49 0.18 -4.16 20.68
C ALA A 49 -1.25 -4.09 21.26
N ALA A 50 -1.64 -2.92 21.77
CA ALA A 50 -2.96 -2.70 22.34
C ALA A 50 -4.08 -2.91 21.30
N TRP A 51 -3.88 -2.36 20.09
CA TRP A 51 -4.84 -2.49 18.99
C TRP A 51 -5.03 -3.94 18.53
N LEU A 52 -3.99 -4.78 18.57
CA LEU A 52 -4.10 -6.19 18.23
C LEU A 52 -4.96 -6.93 19.26
N ARG A 53 -4.74 -6.66 20.56
CA ARG A 53 -5.55 -7.25 21.62
C ARG A 53 -7.02 -6.87 21.51
N GLU A 54 -7.32 -5.63 21.13
CA GLU A 54 -8.69 -5.19 20.86
C GLU A 54 -9.28 -5.91 19.64
N ALA A 55 -8.53 -5.99 18.54
CA ALA A 55 -8.95 -6.71 17.33
C ALA A 55 -9.30 -8.17 17.62
N LEU A 56 -8.49 -8.87 18.44
CA LEU A 56 -8.75 -10.25 18.84
C LEU A 56 -10.10 -10.46 19.56
N THR A 57 -10.72 -9.40 20.12
CA THR A 57 -12.04 -9.51 20.76
C THR A 57 -13.20 -9.61 19.78
N VAL A 58 -12.99 -9.20 18.53
CA VAL A 58 -14.03 -9.15 17.48
C VAL A 58 -13.76 -10.10 16.32
N LEU A 59 -12.52 -10.58 16.16
CA LEU A 59 -12.15 -11.52 15.11
C LEU A 59 -12.84 -12.88 15.30
N PRO A 60 -13.21 -13.58 14.22
CA PRO A 60 -13.65 -14.98 14.29
C PRO A 60 -12.59 -15.88 14.95
N GLU A 61 -13.00 -16.94 15.65
CA GLU A 61 -12.07 -17.82 16.40
C GLU A 61 -10.94 -18.41 15.54
N ALA A 62 -11.21 -18.72 14.27
CA ALA A 62 -10.20 -19.25 13.36
C ALA A 62 -9.11 -18.21 13.07
N GLU A 63 -9.51 -16.96 12.82
CA GLU A 63 -8.59 -15.84 12.58
C GLU A 63 -7.81 -15.51 13.86
N GLN A 64 -8.46 -15.51 15.04
CA GLN A 64 -7.77 -15.30 16.32
C GLN A 64 -6.61 -16.28 16.51
N LYS A 65 -6.84 -17.58 16.26
CA LYS A 65 -5.81 -18.63 16.41
C LYS A 65 -4.62 -18.38 15.49
N MET A 66 -4.88 -18.07 14.22
CA MET A 66 -3.85 -17.77 13.23
C MET A 66 -3.07 -16.50 13.62
N THR A 67 -3.78 -15.43 13.99
CA THR A 67 -3.18 -14.17 14.44
C THR A 67 -2.27 -14.38 15.66
N ILE A 68 -2.72 -15.14 16.67
CA ILE A 68 -1.90 -15.44 17.85
C ILE A 68 -0.67 -16.29 17.49
N GLN A 69 -0.84 -17.27 16.60
CA GLN A 69 0.27 -18.12 16.14
C GLN A 69 1.34 -17.33 15.39
N ASN A 70 0.95 -16.30 14.64
CA ASN A 70 1.83 -15.52 13.77
C ASN A 70 2.24 -14.16 14.36
N ALA A 71 1.75 -13.81 15.55
CA ALA A 71 2.04 -12.54 16.20
C ALA A 71 3.57 -12.32 16.38
N GLY A 72 4.05 -11.14 15.98
CA GLY A 72 5.46 -10.76 16.08
C GLY A 72 6.41 -11.49 15.13
N LYS A 73 5.90 -12.05 14.02
CA LYS A 73 6.71 -12.71 12.98
C LYS A 73 6.66 -11.93 11.67
N SER A 74 7.77 -11.96 10.92
CA SER A 74 7.70 -11.58 9.50
C SER A 74 6.87 -12.60 8.72
N TRP A 75 6.31 -12.18 7.58
CA TRP A 75 5.56 -13.07 6.71
C TRP A 75 6.42 -14.19 6.11
N ASP A 76 7.72 -13.98 5.93
CA ASP A 76 8.69 -15.03 5.54
C ASP A 76 8.86 -16.12 6.63
N ALA A 77 8.44 -15.85 7.87
CA ALA A 77 8.45 -16.82 8.96
C ALA A 77 7.06 -17.45 9.21
N CYS A 78 6.02 -17.03 8.48
CA CYS A 78 4.66 -17.51 8.63
C CYS A 78 4.40 -18.66 7.65
N ILE A 79 4.59 -19.90 8.09
CA ILE A 79 4.38 -21.09 7.24
C ILE A 79 2.88 -21.35 7.03
N VAL A 80 2.48 -21.42 5.76
CA VAL A 80 1.10 -21.66 5.32
C VAL A 80 0.91 -23.05 4.70
N ASP A 81 1.97 -23.62 4.14
CA ASP A 81 2.03 -25.02 3.67
C ASP A 81 3.33 -25.64 4.15
N SER A 82 3.24 -26.50 5.17
CA SER A 82 4.41 -27.14 5.78
C SER A 82 5.02 -28.25 4.94
N GLU A 83 4.26 -28.88 4.04
CA GLU A 83 4.77 -29.94 3.17
C GLU A 83 5.65 -29.35 2.08
N ARG A 84 5.27 -28.18 1.57
CA ARG A 84 5.99 -27.46 0.51
C ARG A 84 6.96 -26.41 1.06
N GLY A 85 6.89 -26.11 2.35
CA GLY A 85 7.69 -25.07 3.00
C GLY A 85 7.32 -23.67 2.53
N LEU A 86 6.08 -23.44 2.08
CA LEU A 86 5.64 -22.14 1.60
C LEU A 86 5.27 -21.25 2.78
N THR A 87 5.71 -20.00 2.66
CA THR A 87 5.40 -18.93 3.60
C THR A 87 4.25 -18.07 3.08
N GLU A 88 3.67 -17.27 3.96
CA GLU A 88 2.69 -16.23 3.61
C GLU A 88 3.27 -15.26 2.57
N ALA A 89 4.54 -14.87 2.73
CA ALA A 89 5.23 -14.01 1.75
C ALA A 89 5.35 -14.67 0.37
N ASP A 90 5.59 -15.99 0.31
CA ASP A 90 5.69 -16.72 -0.97
C ASP A 90 4.35 -16.72 -1.73
N LEU A 91 3.24 -16.97 -1.03
CA LEU A 91 1.91 -16.98 -1.65
C LEU A 91 1.53 -15.58 -2.17
N ILE A 92 1.68 -14.55 -1.33
CA ILE A 92 1.37 -13.17 -1.72
C ILE A 92 2.25 -12.74 -2.89
N ARG A 93 3.54 -13.10 -2.89
CA ARG A 93 4.46 -12.77 -3.99
C ARG A 93 4.01 -13.42 -5.28
N ALA A 94 3.71 -14.72 -5.26
CA ALA A 94 3.30 -15.44 -6.46
C ALA A 94 1.99 -14.88 -7.06
N GLU A 95 1.01 -14.56 -6.21
CA GLU A 95 -0.25 -13.96 -6.66
C GLU A 95 -0.05 -12.53 -7.20
N ASN A 96 0.77 -11.73 -6.52
CA ASN A 96 1.10 -10.38 -6.97
C ASN A 96 1.88 -10.39 -8.28
N ASP A 97 2.85 -11.28 -8.46
CA ASP A 97 3.64 -11.37 -9.69
C ASP A 97 2.72 -11.71 -10.88
N GLU A 98 1.76 -12.61 -10.70
CA GLU A 98 0.78 -12.92 -11.74
C GLU A 98 -0.18 -11.74 -12.01
N LEU A 99 -0.64 -11.06 -10.96
CA LEU A 99 -1.44 -9.83 -11.12
C LEU A 99 -0.67 -8.75 -11.92
N VAL A 100 0.61 -8.56 -11.62
CA VAL A 100 1.48 -7.61 -12.33
C VAL A 100 1.61 -8.01 -13.79
N ASN A 101 1.88 -9.28 -14.09
CA ASN A 101 1.96 -9.77 -15.47
C ASN A 101 0.68 -9.49 -16.26
N ILE A 102 -0.49 -9.72 -15.65
CA ILE A 102 -1.79 -9.43 -16.26
C ILE A 102 -1.94 -7.93 -16.54
N LEU A 103 -1.66 -7.08 -15.56
CA LEU A 103 -1.78 -5.63 -15.70
C LEU A 103 -0.86 -5.08 -16.80
N GLU A 104 0.39 -5.53 -16.83
CA GLU A 104 1.37 -5.12 -17.85
C GLU A 104 0.96 -5.63 -19.24
N SER A 105 0.41 -6.84 -19.35
CA SER A 105 -0.12 -7.37 -20.62
C SER A 105 -1.27 -6.54 -21.19
N LEU A 106 -2.01 -5.83 -20.32
CA LEU A 106 -3.08 -4.89 -20.69
C LEU A 106 -2.56 -3.47 -20.96
N GLY A 107 -1.24 -3.27 -20.92
CA GLY A 107 -0.59 -1.97 -21.15
C GLY A 107 -0.67 -1.01 -19.95
N VAL A 108 -0.95 -1.51 -18.76
CA VAL A 108 -0.90 -0.74 -17.50
C VAL A 108 0.53 -0.75 -16.98
N LYS A 109 1.08 0.43 -16.66
CA LYS A 109 2.39 0.52 -16.01
C LYS A 109 2.24 0.28 -14.51
N VAL A 110 2.96 -0.72 -14.01
CA VAL A 110 2.96 -1.06 -12.58
C VAL A 110 4.13 -0.39 -11.86
N TYR A 111 3.86 0.17 -10.70
CA TYR A 111 4.85 0.63 -9.72
C TYR A 111 4.78 -0.23 -8.47
N ARG A 112 5.91 -0.35 -7.81
CA ARG A 112 6.10 -1.16 -6.61
C ARG A 112 6.76 -0.32 -5.51
N PRO A 113 6.26 -0.36 -4.26
CA PRO A 113 6.92 0.25 -3.13
C PRO A 113 8.35 -0.28 -2.97
N ALA A 114 9.24 0.53 -2.38
CA ALA A 114 10.50 0.00 -1.88
C ALA A 114 10.21 -0.98 -0.73
N VAL A 115 10.80 -2.17 -0.79
CA VAL A 115 10.65 -3.18 0.26
C VAL A 115 11.26 -2.65 1.56
N LEU A 116 10.46 -2.63 2.63
CA LEU A 116 10.90 -2.30 3.98
C LEU A 116 11.41 -3.55 4.68
N SER A 117 12.63 -3.48 5.21
CA SER A 117 13.15 -4.46 6.15
C SER A 117 12.82 -4.08 7.60
N GLU A 118 12.87 -5.03 8.53
CA GLU A 118 12.78 -4.71 9.96
C GLU A 118 13.84 -3.67 10.40
N GLU A 119 15.03 -3.70 9.79
CA GLU A 119 16.11 -2.77 10.12
C GLU A 119 15.81 -1.34 9.64
N ASP A 120 15.16 -1.19 8.48
CA ASP A 120 14.65 0.10 8.03
C ASP A 120 13.66 0.69 9.03
N VAL A 121 12.77 -0.15 9.56
CA VAL A 121 11.77 0.26 10.56
C VAL A 121 12.44 0.66 11.86
N LYS A 122 13.36 -0.17 12.37
CA LYS A 122 14.13 0.13 13.60
C LYS A 122 14.91 1.44 13.46
N THR A 123 15.56 1.66 12.32
CA THR A 123 16.36 2.86 12.06
C THR A 123 15.51 4.13 12.00
N ARG A 124 14.33 4.08 11.38
CA ARG A 124 13.49 5.26 11.15
C ARG A 124 12.52 5.58 12.28
N PHE A 125 12.01 4.54 12.97
CA PHE A 125 10.94 4.68 13.96
C PHE A 125 11.31 4.13 15.35
N GLY A 126 12.43 3.43 15.48
CA GLY A 126 12.81 2.73 16.71
C GLY A 126 12.21 1.33 16.78
N SER A 127 12.86 0.45 17.57
CA SER A 127 12.47 -0.96 17.67
C SER A 127 11.05 -1.18 18.20
N GLU A 128 10.53 -0.24 19.00
CA GLU A 128 9.17 -0.34 19.54
C GLU A 128 8.10 -0.25 18.43
N ALA A 129 8.40 0.34 17.26
CA ALA A 129 7.48 0.36 16.13
C ALA A 129 7.09 -1.06 15.67
N LEU A 130 7.99 -2.05 15.82
CA LEU A 130 7.72 -3.44 15.46
C LEU A 130 6.71 -4.12 16.39
N ILE A 131 6.40 -3.54 17.56
CA ILE A 131 5.28 -4.00 18.37
C ILE A 131 4.00 -3.92 17.55
N ASN A 132 3.82 -2.84 16.78
CA ASN A 132 2.66 -2.64 15.93
C ASN A 132 2.76 -3.33 14.57
N GLY A 133 3.96 -3.71 14.14
CA GLY A 133 4.19 -4.32 12.83
C GLY A 133 4.10 -3.32 11.68
N TYR A 134 4.13 -3.84 10.45
CA TYR A 134 3.96 -3.11 9.21
C TYR A 134 3.49 -4.06 8.10
N SER A 135 2.91 -3.52 7.03
CA SER A 135 2.41 -4.29 5.88
C SER A 135 2.53 -3.49 4.59
N GLN A 136 3.06 -4.08 3.52
CA GLN A 136 3.23 -3.36 2.26
C GLN A 136 2.29 -3.83 1.14
N ASP A 137 1.37 -4.72 1.45
CA ASP A 137 0.41 -5.35 0.53
C ASP A 137 -0.78 -4.46 0.17
N PHE A 138 -1.14 -3.48 1.02
CA PHE A 138 -2.28 -2.58 0.81
C PHE A 138 -1.89 -1.11 0.50
N PRO A 139 -1.43 -0.76 -0.72
CA PRO A 139 -1.21 0.63 -1.12
C PRO A 139 -2.42 1.55 -0.93
N ARG A 140 -3.63 1.01 -1.12
CA ARG A 140 -4.88 1.76 -1.05
C ARG A 140 -5.16 2.33 0.34
N ASP A 141 -4.68 1.66 1.39
CA ASP A 141 -4.90 2.08 2.77
C ASP A 141 -4.05 3.30 3.13
N ASN A 142 -2.90 3.46 2.49
CA ASN A 142 -1.93 4.50 2.79
C ASN A 142 -2.05 5.74 1.89
N LEU A 143 -2.69 5.61 0.73
CA LEU A 143 -2.74 6.67 -0.28
C LEU A 143 -4.18 6.92 -0.76
N ILE A 144 -4.61 8.16 -0.64
CA ILE A 144 -5.84 8.66 -1.27
C ILE A 144 -5.43 9.65 -2.37
N ILE A 145 -5.84 9.38 -3.60
CA ILE A 145 -5.49 10.21 -4.75
C ILE A 145 -6.76 10.72 -5.42
N ILE A 146 -6.94 12.05 -5.47
CA ILE A 146 -8.12 12.71 -6.05
C ILE A 146 -7.65 13.77 -7.03
N GLY A 147 -7.85 13.51 -8.33
CA GLY A 147 -7.25 14.33 -9.38
C GLY A 147 -5.72 14.39 -9.18
N ASN A 148 -5.19 15.59 -9.05
CA ASN A 148 -3.77 15.89 -8.80
C ASN A 148 -3.41 16.05 -7.32
N HIS A 149 -4.29 15.67 -6.40
CA HIS A 149 -4.03 15.68 -4.97
C HIS A 149 -3.66 14.26 -4.52
N VAL A 150 -2.47 14.13 -3.95
CA VAL A 150 -1.98 12.91 -3.31
C VAL A 150 -1.97 13.15 -1.80
N ILE A 151 -2.77 12.37 -1.09
CA ILE A 151 -2.96 12.47 0.35
C ILE A 151 -2.42 11.19 0.97
N GLU A 152 -1.39 11.33 1.81
CA GLU A 152 -0.97 10.24 2.70
C GLU A 152 -2.04 10.09 3.78
N ALA A 153 -2.74 8.97 3.73
CA ALA A 153 -3.78 8.64 4.68
C ALA A 153 -3.13 8.22 6.00
N ASN A 154 -3.67 8.73 7.10
CA ASN A 154 -3.33 8.24 8.42
C ASN A 154 -4.53 7.50 9.00
N LEU A 155 -4.54 6.19 8.80
CA LEU A 155 -5.54 5.30 9.37
C LEU A 155 -5.28 5.06 10.86
N ARG A 156 -6.32 4.66 11.60
CA ARG A 156 -6.22 4.44 13.05
C ARG A 156 -5.36 3.24 13.44
N THR A 157 -5.14 2.27 12.55
CA THR A 157 -4.33 1.09 12.84
C THR A 157 -2.85 1.47 12.88
N PRO A 158 -2.16 1.37 14.04
CA PRO A 158 -0.82 1.92 14.21
C PRO A 158 0.25 1.42 13.22
N LEU A 159 0.10 0.20 12.70
CA LEU A 159 1.03 -0.38 11.71
C LEU A 159 1.15 0.48 10.43
N ARG A 160 0.05 1.15 10.04
CA ARG A 160 -0.03 1.99 8.83
C ARG A 160 0.92 3.18 8.86
N ARG A 161 1.38 3.59 10.04
CA ARG A 161 2.36 4.67 10.19
C ARG A 161 3.71 4.33 9.54
N VAL A 162 4.08 3.05 9.50
CA VAL A 162 5.36 2.58 8.96
C VAL A 162 5.25 2.31 7.45
N ASP A 163 4.10 1.80 7.00
CA ASP A 163 3.85 1.39 5.61
C ASP A 163 4.17 2.50 4.59
N ILE A 164 3.85 3.76 4.92
CA ILE A 164 4.03 4.91 4.02
C ILE A 164 5.49 5.10 3.56
N GLU A 165 6.47 4.67 4.37
CA GLU A 165 7.88 4.81 4.01
C GLU A 165 8.27 4.00 2.78
N GLY A 166 7.59 2.88 2.51
CA GLY A 166 7.80 2.12 1.29
C GLY A 166 7.47 2.91 0.03
N PHE A 167 6.59 3.90 0.13
CA PHE A 167 6.15 4.72 -1.00
C PHE A 167 7.01 5.97 -1.19
N ARG A 168 7.90 6.30 -0.25
CA ARG A 168 8.61 7.59 -0.21
C ARG A 168 9.33 7.94 -1.51
N THR A 169 10.09 7.00 -2.07
CA THR A 169 10.80 7.21 -3.34
C THR A 169 9.84 7.46 -4.50
N LEU A 170 8.76 6.66 -4.59
CA LEU A 170 7.72 6.85 -5.61
C LEU A 170 7.02 8.19 -5.47
N LEU A 171 6.66 8.58 -4.24
CA LEU A 171 5.98 9.85 -3.97
C LEU A 171 6.87 11.04 -4.30
N LEU A 172 8.16 10.99 -3.95
CA LEU A 172 9.13 12.03 -4.31
C LEU A 172 9.25 12.19 -5.83
N GLU A 173 9.25 11.10 -6.59
CA GLU A 173 9.28 11.15 -8.06
C GLU A 173 7.96 11.68 -8.62
N LYS A 174 6.83 11.09 -8.20
CA LYS A 174 5.50 11.31 -8.79
C LYS A 174 4.90 12.65 -8.42
N CYS A 175 5.25 13.18 -7.25
CA CYS A 175 4.71 14.43 -6.74
C CYS A 175 5.63 15.64 -6.96
N ASN A 176 6.75 15.47 -7.67
CA ASN A 176 7.72 16.55 -7.89
C ASN A 176 7.22 17.67 -8.82
N ALA A 177 6.15 17.42 -9.56
CA ALA A 177 5.65 18.37 -10.53
C ALA A 177 4.87 19.52 -9.87
N PRO A 178 4.98 20.76 -10.37
CA PRO A 178 4.32 21.93 -9.77
C PRO A 178 2.78 21.82 -9.66
N THR A 179 2.18 21.02 -10.55
CA THR A 179 0.74 20.78 -10.62
C THR A 179 0.26 19.74 -9.61
N VAL A 180 1.12 18.93 -9.00
CA VAL A 180 0.73 17.94 -7.98
C VAL A 180 0.70 18.60 -6.61
N LYS A 181 -0.32 18.29 -5.81
CA LYS A 181 -0.39 18.65 -4.39
C LYS A 181 -0.21 17.39 -3.57
N TRP A 182 0.90 17.31 -2.85
CA TRP A 182 1.20 16.22 -1.93
C TRP A 182 1.11 16.70 -0.49
N VAL A 183 0.25 16.06 0.28
CA VAL A 183 0.01 16.39 1.70
C VAL A 183 -0.07 15.10 2.51
N ALA A 184 0.28 15.19 3.79
CA ALA A 184 0.10 14.12 4.75
C ALA A 184 -0.97 14.50 5.78
N MET A 185 -1.87 13.55 6.10
CA MET A 185 -2.76 13.71 7.24
C MET A 185 -1.94 13.76 8.55
N PRO A 186 -2.41 14.47 9.60
CA PRO A 186 -1.73 14.47 10.89
C PRO A 186 -1.58 13.05 11.43
N HIS A 187 -0.37 12.64 11.83
CA HIS A 187 -0.05 11.28 12.25
C HIS A 187 -0.53 10.94 13.67
N MET A 188 -0.92 9.68 13.89
CA MET A 188 -1.19 9.13 15.23
C MET A 188 0.14 8.89 15.97
N PRO A 189 0.15 8.87 17.32
CA PRO A 189 1.31 8.41 18.11
C PRO A 189 1.80 7.02 17.65
N LEU A 190 3.12 6.79 17.71
CA LEU A 190 3.74 5.61 17.11
C LEU A 190 3.26 4.31 17.75
N LEU A 191 2.97 4.34 19.04
CA LEU A 191 2.55 3.18 19.81
C LEU A 191 1.02 3.08 19.98
N GLY A 192 0.25 4.02 19.42
CA GLY A 192 -1.13 4.25 19.84
C GLY A 192 -1.19 4.75 21.30
N ASP A 193 -2.31 5.35 21.68
CA ASP A 193 -2.61 5.61 23.10
C ASP A 193 -3.33 4.40 23.71
#